data_AF-A0A6I0JMM3-F1
#
_entry.id   AF-A0A6I0JMM3-F1
#
_cell.length_a   1.000
_cell.length_b   1.000
_cell.length_c   1.000
_cell.angle_alpha   90.00
_cell.angle_beta   90.00
_cell.angle_gamma   90.00
#
_symmetry.space_group_name_H-M   'P 1'
#
loop_
_entity.id
_entity.type
_entity.pdbx_description
1 polymer ?
#
loop_
_entity_poly.entity_id
_entity_poly.type
_entity_poly.pdbx_seq_one_letter_code
_entity_poly.pdbx_strand_id
1 'polypeptide(L)'
;TFDRKTKKDSYFWYKANWSEEPVLYLTQRRNADREKRTTAVTVYSNIGIPKVYLNGQELSGIRNGYTDVHYVFDNVSLADGKNILKAVVSTKGKEYTDEIEWNYSGEKNREIDSYENKNEHSGF
;
A
#
# COMPACT_ATOMS: atom_id res chain seq x y z
N THR A 1 1.11 -10.17 14.76
CA THR A 1 -0.02 -10.46 15.67
C THR A 1 0.48 -11.36 16.77
N PHE A 2 -0.25 -11.47 17.89
CA PHE A 2 0.07 -12.41 18.98
C PHE A 2 0.23 -13.85 18.44
N ASP A 3 -0.47 -14.14 17.34
CA ASP A 3 -0.19 -15.22 16.41
C ASP A 3 0.86 -14.78 15.36
N ARG A 4 2.07 -15.35 15.40
CA ARG A 4 3.25 -15.00 14.57
C ARG A 4 3.05 -15.16 13.05
N LYS A 5 1.85 -15.50 12.57
CA LYS A 5 1.57 -15.79 11.15
C LYS A 5 1.45 -14.54 10.28
N THR A 6 0.94 -13.42 10.79
CA THR A 6 0.70 -12.22 9.97
C THR A 6 1.81 -11.18 10.15
N LYS A 7 2.74 -11.13 9.18
CA LYS A 7 3.80 -10.12 9.10
C LYS A 7 3.19 -8.74 8.73
N LYS A 8 3.65 -7.68 9.39
CA LYS A 8 3.21 -6.28 9.16
C LYS A 8 4.05 -5.64 8.05
N ASP A 9 3.56 -4.55 7.45
CA ASP A 9 4.29 -3.79 6.43
C ASP A 9 5.67 -3.30 6.93
N SER A 10 5.79 -2.96 8.22
CA SER A 10 7.07 -2.61 8.85
C SER A 10 8.10 -3.75 8.79
N TYR A 11 7.67 -5.01 8.80
CA TYR A 11 8.59 -6.15 8.69
C TYR A 11 9.26 -6.17 7.31
N PHE A 12 8.51 -5.87 6.25
CA PHE A 12 9.05 -5.81 4.88
C PHE A 12 9.95 -4.61 4.68
N TRP A 13 9.69 -3.49 5.38
CA TRP A 13 10.61 -2.36 5.39
C TRP A 13 11.99 -2.73 5.95
N TYR A 14 12.05 -3.36 7.13
CA TYR A 14 13.33 -3.83 7.68
C TYR A 14 13.96 -4.92 6.83
N LYS A 15 13.16 -5.85 6.28
CA LYS A 15 13.67 -6.89 5.40
C LYS A 15 14.32 -6.28 4.14
N ALA A 16 13.70 -5.29 3.52
CA ALA A 16 14.25 -4.62 2.35
C ALA A 16 15.53 -3.84 2.66
N ASN A 17 15.64 -3.23 3.85
CA ASN A 17 16.83 -2.47 4.25
C ASN A 17 18.00 -3.34 4.71
N TRP A 18 17.75 -4.48 5.38
CA TRP A 18 18.80 -5.26 6.08
C TRP A 18 19.03 -6.67 5.51
N SER A 19 18.23 -7.11 4.55
CA SER A 19 18.38 -8.43 3.94
C SER A 19 18.90 -8.31 2.50
N GLU A 20 19.82 -9.20 2.14
CA GLU A 20 20.31 -9.36 0.75
C GLU A 20 19.32 -10.14 -0.13
N GLU A 21 18.27 -10.70 0.46
CA GLU A 21 17.22 -11.38 -0.29
C GLU A 21 16.46 -10.41 -1.20
N PRO A 22 16.08 -10.83 -2.41
CA PRO A 22 15.28 -10.00 -3.31
C PRO A 22 13.89 -9.73 -2.71
N VAL A 23 13.57 -8.46 -2.47
CA VAL A 23 12.30 -8.00 -1.93
C VAL A 23 11.62 -7.07 -2.93
N LEU A 24 10.36 -7.40 -3.23
CA LEU A 24 9.38 -6.51 -3.85
C LEU A 24 8.11 -6.61 -3.02
N TYR A 25 7.61 -5.48 -2.52
CA TYR A 25 6.43 -5.47 -1.67
C TYR A 25 5.62 -4.18 -1.85
N LEU A 26 4.36 -4.31 -2.31
CA LEU A 26 3.36 -3.26 -2.29
C LEU A 26 2.79 -3.11 -0.88
N THR A 27 2.89 -1.90 -0.33
CA THR A 27 2.35 -1.60 1.00
C THR A 27 0.84 -1.38 0.95
N GLN A 28 0.22 -1.27 2.14
CA GLN A 28 -1.20 -0.93 2.29
C GLN A 28 -2.16 -1.97 1.66
N ARG A 29 -1.71 -3.23 1.52
CA ARG A 29 -2.56 -4.37 1.13
C ARG A 29 -3.77 -4.62 2.06
N ARG A 30 -3.70 -4.14 3.31
CA ARG A 30 -4.78 -4.23 4.30
C ARG A 30 -5.76 -3.07 4.20
N ASN A 31 -5.35 -1.96 3.60
CA ASN A 31 -6.20 -0.79 3.38
C ASN A 31 -6.81 -0.87 1.97
N ALA A 32 -7.55 -1.95 1.76
CA ALA A 32 -8.19 -2.24 0.48
C ALA A 32 -9.28 -1.21 0.17
N ASP A 33 -10.05 -0.78 1.18
CA ASP A 33 -11.10 0.22 1.01
C ASP A 33 -10.49 1.63 1.07
N ARG A 34 -10.57 2.34 -0.06
CA ARG A 34 -9.99 3.68 -0.24
C ARG A 34 -11.09 4.71 -0.14
N GLU A 35 -10.87 5.70 0.71
CA GLU A 35 -11.77 6.83 0.91
C GLU A 35 -11.48 7.99 -0.06
N LYS A 36 -10.23 8.10 -0.53
CA LYS A 36 -9.80 9.16 -1.45
C LYS A 36 -9.53 8.61 -2.84
N ARG A 37 -10.03 9.31 -3.86
CA ARG A 37 -9.76 9.00 -5.27
C ARG A 37 -8.27 9.11 -5.60
N THR A 38 -7.63 10.16 -5.09
CA THR A 38 -6.19 10.39 -5.26
C THR A 38 -5.46 9.86 -4.05
N THR A 39 -4.55 8.92 -4.27
CA THR A 39 -3.76 8.31 -3.21
C THR A 39 -2.29 8.20 -3.59
N ALA A 40 -1.45 7.92 -2.60
CA ALA A 40 -0.05 7.62 -2.82
C ALA A 40 0.16 6.11 -2.73
N VAL A 41 0.92 5.55 -3.67
CA VAL A 41 1.29 4.13 -3.68
C VAL A 41 2.75 4.04 -3.23
N THR A 42 2.98 3.27 -2.16
CA THR A 42 4.33 3.04 -1.65
C THR A 42 4.74 1.59 -1.91
N VAL A 43 5.92 1.43 -2.50
CA VAL A 43 6.53 0.14 -2.83
C VAL A 43 7.90 0.05 -2.16
N TYR A 44 8.17 -1.08 -1.53
CA TYR A 44 9.50 -1.41 -1.06
C TYR A 44 10.17 -2.36 -2.03
N SER A 45 11.33 -1.98 -2.56
CA SER A 45 12.14 -2.84 -3.41
C SER A 45 13.62 -2.62 -3.17
N ASN A 46 14.38 -3.69 -2.94
CA ASN A 46 15.85 -3.64 -2.80
C ASN A 46 16.60 -4.21 -4.01
N ILE A 47 15.87 -4.51 -5.09
CA ILE A 47 16.39 -5.17 -6.30
C ILE A 47 16.38 -4.30 -7.54
N GLY A 48 15.99 -3.04 -7.40
CA GLY A 48 15.95 -2.03 -8.45
C GLY A 48 14.67 -1.20 -8.38
N ILE A 49 14.48 -0.38 -9.41
CA ILE A 49 13.33 0.51 -9.55
C ILE A 49 12.12 -0.33 -10.02
N PRO A 50 11.07 -0.47 -9.20
CA PRO A 50 9.90 -1.25 -9.58
C PRO A 50 9.00 -0.45 -10.53
N LYS A 51 8.45 -1.13 -11.55
CA LYS A 51 7.38 -0.60 -12.40
C LYS A 51 6.04 -0.96 -11.78
N VAL A 52 5.16 0.02 -11.59
CA VAL A 52 3.83 -0.21 -11.01
C VAL A 52 2.77 0.06 -12.07
N TYR A 53 1.80 -0.83 -12.15
CA TYR A 53 0.66 -0.75 -13.05
C TYR A 53 -0.61 -0.66 -12.22
N LEU A 54 -1.49 0.30 -12.53
CA LEU A 54 -2.82 0.44 -11.98
C LEU A 54 -3.83 0.07 -13.06
N ASN A 55 -4.63 -0.97 -12.84
CA ASN A 55 -5.62 -1.48 -13.80
C ASN A 55 -5.02 -1.75 -15.20
N GLY A 56 -3.75 -2.18 -15.24
CA GLY A 56 -2.99 -2.40 -16.49
C GLY A 56 -2.31 -1.15 -17.07
N GLN A 57 -2.56 0.04 -16.52
CA GLN A 57 -1.91 1.27 -16.95
C GLN A 57 -0.64 1.53 -16.13
N GLU A 58 0.50 1.75 -16.78
CA GLU A 58 1.77 2.04 -16.10
C GLU A 58 1.70 3.39 -15.37
N LEU A 59 2.05 3.39 -14.09
CA LEU A 59 2.19 4.60 -13.30
C LEU A 59 3.57 5.22 -13.55
N SER A 60 3.55 6.50 -13.88
CA SER A 60 4.75 7.32 -14.05
C SER A 60 4.96 8.26 -12.86
N GLY A 61 6.17 8.76 -12.68
CA GLY A 61 6.49 9.69 -11.59
C GLY A 61 6.87 9.01 -10.29
N ILE A 62 7.60 7.89 -10.37
CA ILE A 62 8.21 7.28 -9.20
C ILE A 62 9.18 8.27 -8.54
N ARG A 63 9.04 8.45 -7.23
CA ARG A 63 10.03 9.16 -6.42
C ARG A 63 10.65 8.21 -5.39
N ASN A 64 11.91 8.43 -5.08
CA ASN A 64 12.54 7.83 -3.93
C ASN A 64 11.99 8.50 -2.67
N GLY A 65 11.59 7.69 -1.70
CA GLY A 65 11.21 8.13 -0.37
C GLY A 65 12.44 8.40 0.49
N TYR A 66 12.38 7.96 1.75
CA TYR A 66 13.46 8.18 2.73
C TYR A 66 14.71 7.32 2.51
N THR A 67 14.59 6.19 1.80
CA THR A 67 15.69 5.24 1.58
C THR A 67 15.71 4.78 0.13
N ASP A 68 16.84 4.23 -0.31
CA ASP A 68 17.03 3.71 -1.67
C ASP A 68 16.07 2.55 -2.02
N VAL A 69 15.55 1.88 -0.98
CA VAL A 69 14.59 0.78 -1.10
C VAL A 69 13.13 1.23 -1.00
N HIS A 70 12.88 2.53 -0.82
CA HIS A 70 11.56 3.10 -0.62
C HIS A 70 11.16 3.90 -1.85
N TYR A 71 10.16 3.43 -2.57
CA TYR A 71 9.61 4.09 -3.75
C TYR A 71 8.17 4.53 -3.49
N VAL A 72 7.83 5.75 -3.92
CA VAL A 72 6.50 6.33 -3.76
C VAL A 72 6.02 6.89 -5.09
N PHE A 73 4.77 6.65 -5.43
CA PHE A 73 4.06 7.28 -6.54
C PHE A 73 2.99 8.18 -5.96
N ASP A 74 3.13 9.49 -6.18
CA ASP A 74 2.12 10.46 -5.77
C ASP A 74 1.09 10.66 -6.86
N ASN A 75 -0.08 11.18 -6.46
CA ASN A 75 -1.17 11.53 -7.39
C ASN A 75 -1.71 10.33 -8.19
N VAL A 76 -1.74 9.14 -7.59
CA VAL A 76 -2.35 7.97 -8.21
C VAL A 76 -3.86 8.09 -8.11
N SER A 77 -4.52 8.31 -9.25
CA SER A 77 -5.98 8.43 -9.35
C SER A 77 -6.60 7.05 -9.56
N LEU A 78 -7.37 6.59 -8.57
CA LEU A 78 -8.09 5.33 -8.61
C LEU A 78 -9.39 5.46 -9.43
N ALA A 79 -9.75 4.36 -10.11
CA ALA A 79 -11.04 4.21 -10.74
C ALA A 79 -12.13 3.88 -9.70
N ASP A 80 -13.39 4.09 -10.06
CA ASP A 80 -14.51 3.69 -9.19
C ASP A 80 -14.66 2.16 -9.14
N GLY A 81 -14.90 1.62 -7.95
CA GLY A 81 -14.92 0.19 -7.68
C GLY A 81 -13.52 -0.42 -7.57
N LYS A 82 -13.30 -1.54 -8.27
CA LYS A 82 -12.10 -2.38 -8.11
C LYS A 82 -10.90 -1.81 -8.86
N ASN A 83 -9.77 -1.75 -8.17
CA ASN A 83 -8.48 -1.24 -8.64
C ASN A 83 -7.40 -2.28 -8.38
N ILE A 84 -6.74 -2.78 -9.42
CA ILE A 84 -5.66 -3.77 -9.30
C ILE A 84 -4.33 -3.05 -9.45
N LEU A 85 -3.49 -3.10 -8.42
CA LEU A 85 -2.12 -2.61 -8.49
C LEU A 85 -1.16 -3.78 -8.63
N LYS A 86 -0.31 -3.72 -9.65
CA LYS A 86 0.69 -4.72 -9.95
C LYS A 86 2.06 -4.07 -10.02
N ALA A 87 2.99 -4.50 -9.18
CA ALA A 87 4.38 -4.08 -9.23
C ALA A 87 5.21 -5.19 -9.90
N VAL A 88 6.12 -4.80 -10.79
CA VAL A 88 7.03 -5.70 -11.50
C VAL A 88 8.43 -5.12 -11.46
N VAL A 89 9.42 -5.95 -11.14
CA VAL A 89 10.83 -5.56 -11.20
C VAL A 89 11.65 -6.72 -11.76
N SER A 90 12.51 -6.42 -12.73
CA SER A 90 13.39 -7.41 -13.35
C SER A 90 14.81 -7.14 -12.89
N THR A 91 15.39 -8.08 -12.14
CA THR A 91 16.77 -7.98 -11.63
C THR A 91 17.53 -9.26 -11.96
N LYS A 92 18.79 -9.14 -12.41
CA LYS A 92 19.68 -10.28 -12.68
C LYS A 92 19.02 -11.41 -13.50
N GLY A 93 18.20 -11.06 -14.50
CA GLY A 93 17.48 -12.02 -15.35
C GLY A 93 16.29 -12.75 -14.69
N LYS A 94 15.89 -12.35 -13.47
CA LYS A 94 14.70 -12.84 -12.77
C LYS A 94 13.67 -11.71 -12.65
N GLU A 95 12.43 -12.02 -12.97
CA GLU A 95 11.30 -11.12 -12.76
C GLU A 95 10.62 -11.41 -11.43
N TYR A 96 10.37 -10.36 -10.65
CA TYR A 96 9.61 -10.41 -9.43
C TYR A 96 8.34 -9.58 -9.65
N THR A 97 7.21 -10.15 -9.26
CA THR A 97 5.90 -9.52 -9.41
C THR A 97 5.18 -9.57 -8.07
N ASP A 98 4.51 -8.47 -7.72
CA ASP A 98 3.62 -8.37 -6.57
C ASP A 98 2.30 -7.72 -7.01
N GLU A 99 1.17 -8.15 -6.43
CA GLU A 99 -0.15 -7.68 -6.82
C GLU A 99 -1.03 -7.47 -5.59
N ILE A 100 -1.74 -6.34 -5.56
CA ILE A 100 -2.74 -6.02 -4.54
C ILE A 100 -4.02 -5.49 -5.19
N GLU A 101 -5.13 -5.69 -4.50
CA GLU A 101 -6.43 -5.17 -4.90
C GLU A 101 -6.88 -4.09 -3.91
N TRP A 102 -7.26 -2.93 -4.46
CA TRP A 102 -7.95 -1.86 -3.76
C TRP A 102 -9.36 -1.71 -4.32
N ASN A 103 -10.27 -1.22 -3.49
CA ASN A 103 -11.61 -0.85 -3.85
C ASN A 103 -11.84 0.61 -3.46
N TYR A 104 -12.29 1.42 -4.40
CA TYR A 104 -12.68 2.81 -4.18
C TYR A 104 -14.18 2.92 -4.44
N SER A 105 -14.99 2.96 -3.38
CA SER A 105 -16.46 3.00 -3.47
C SER A 105 -17.04 4.41 -3.28
N GLY A 106 -16.33 5.44 -3.76
CA GLY A 106 -16.66 6.86 -3.56
C GLY A 106 -16.10 7.45 -2.26
N GLU A 107 -16.10 8.78 -2.15
CA GLU A 107 -15.67 9.48 -0.92
C GLU A 107 -16.58 9.08 0.25
N LYS A 108 -16.04 8.26 1.15
CA LYS A 108 -16.66 7.90 2.41
C LYS A 108 -15.74 8.40 3.51
N ASN A 109 -16.26 9.16 4.45
CA ASN A 109 -15.52 9.65 5.60
C ASN A 109 -15.83 8.73 6.78
N ARG A 110 -15.07 7.64 6.98
CA ARG A 110 -15.29 6.68 8.09
C ARG A 110 -14.92 7.25 9.46
N GLU A 111 -14.45 8.50 9.56
CA GLU A 111 -14.21 9.14 10.86
C GLU A 111 -15.50 9.42 11.66
N ILE A 112 -16.68 9.38 11.04
CA ILE A 112 -17.97 9.74 11.69
C ILE A 112 -18.82 8.51 12.08
N ASP A 113 -18.21 7.34 12.30
CA ASP A 113 -18.92 6.17 12.86
C ASP A 113 -18.39 5.75 14.24
N SER A 114 -17.65 6.63 14.91
CA SER A 114 -17.57 6.56 16.37
C SER A 114 -18.91 7.05 16.93
N TYR A 115 -19.88 6.13 17.04
CA TYR A 115 -21.05 6.32 17.89
C TYR A 115 -20.58 6.67 19.31
N GLU A 116 -20.50 7.96 19.62
CA GLU A 116 -20.47 8.43 21.00
C GLU A 116 -21.79 7.97 21.64
N ASN A 117 -21.74 6.90 22.44
CA ASN A 117 -22.78 6.63 23.41
C ASN A 117 -22.68 7.72 24.50
N LYS A 118 -23.20 8.91 24.19
CA LYS A 118 -23.48 9.99 25.16
C LYS A 118 -24.88 9.80 25.74
N ASN A 119 -25.07 8.67 26.40
CA ASN A 119 -26.01 8.46 27.48
C ASN A 119 -25.25 7.47 28.35
N GLU A 120 -24.68 7.86 29.48
CA GLU A 120 -25.43 8.11 30.70
C GLU A 120 -24.76 9.21 31.54
N HIS A 121 -25.44 10.35 31.71
CA HIS A 121 -25.25 11.24 32.85
C HIS A 121 -26.60 11.44 33.53
N SER A 122 -26.77 10.84 34.71
CA SER A 122 -27.74 11.11 35.79
C SER A 122 -27.43 10.03 36.84
N GLY A 123 -26.83 10.25 38.01
CA GLY A 123 -27.08 11.30 38.99
C GLY A 123 -27.83 10.68 40.18
N PHE A 124 -27.11 10.20 41.20
CA PHE A 124 -27.30 10.38 42.66
C PHE A 124 -26.46 9.37 43.45
#